data_AF-A0A1I4XK99-F1
#
_entry.id   AF-A0A1I4XK99-F1
#
_cell.length_a   1.000
_cell.length_b   1.000
_cell.length_c   1.000
_cell.angle_alpha   90.00
_cell.angle_beta   90.00
_cell.angle_gamma   90.00
#
_symmetry.space_group_name_H-M   'P 1'
#
loop_
_entity.id
_entity.type
_entity.pdbx_description
1 polymer ?
#
loop_
_entity_poly.entity_id
_entity_poly.type
_entity_poly.pdbx_seq_one_letter_code
_entity_poly.pdbx_strand_id
1 'polypeptide(L)'
;MKLTIDVPQVNLSNSTYKVGLKLNEACERHHKTLFFCWNIRAGIDKGVEMQRMVDYVNWYGENILFKKFEIEENYLFALLDEEHYLVKRALKEHRRLKRLFKIDVKNPMKSLIYIEEELDLHIRFEEKQMFPEFEKNSTQSKLKVIKEHFNLLLTNSDWKDQFWI
;
A
#
# COMPACT_ATOMS: atom_id res chain seq x y z
N MET A 1 -64.90 2.40 -0.73
CA MET A 1 -64.11 1.85 -1.85
C MET A 1 -62.68 1.70 -1.36
N LYS A 2 -62.29 0.50 -0.91
CA LYS A 2 -60.91 0.21 -0.47
C LYS A 2 -60.13 -0.20 -1.71
N LEU A 3 -59.11 0.58 -2.07
CA LEU A 3 -58.18 0.23 -3.13
C LEU A 3 -57.14 -0.72 -2.54
N THR A 4 -57.29 -2.01 -2.81
CA THR A 4 -56.27 -3.02 -2.58
C THR A 4 -55.27 -2.93 -3.72
N ILE A 5 -54.03 -2.54 -3.41
CA ILE A 5 -52.91 -2.56 -4.36
C ILE A 5 -52.20 -3.90 -4.15
N ASP A 6 -52.33 -4.81 -5.10
CA ASP A 6 -51.50 -6.02 -5.15
C ASP A 6 -50.07 -5.62 -5.53
N VAL A 7 -49.17 -5.70 -4.55
CA VAL A 7 -47.73 -5.55 -4.78
C VAL A 7 -47.19 -6.91 -5.26
N PRO A 8 -46.52 -6.98 -6.43
CA PRO A 8 -45.92 -8.24 -6.88
C PRO A 8 -44.87 -8.70 -5.87
N GLN A 9 -45.00 -9.94 -5.39
CA GLN A 9 -43.95 -10.62 -4.63
C GLN A 9 -42.77 -10.85 -5.58
N VAL A 10 -41.79 -9.94 -5.56
CA VAL A 10 -40.51 -10.15 -6.23
C VAL A 10 -39.78 -11.23 -5.45
N ASN A 11 -39.73 -12.44 -6.00
CA ASN A 11 -38.82 -13.49 -5.57
C ASN A 11 -37.39 -12.97 -5.71
N LEU A 12 -36.83 -12.45 -4.61
CA LEU A 12 -35.41 -12.24 -4.46
C LEU A 12 -34.75 -13.62 -4.41
N SER A 13 -34.51 -14.21 -5.59
CA SER A 13 -33.53 -15.28 -5.71
C SER A 13 -32.24 -14.74 -5.11
N ASN A 14 -31.70 -15.45 -4.12
CA ASN A 14 -30.39 -15.19 -3.52
C ASN A 14 -29.32 -15.17 -4.62
N SER A 15 -29.18 -14.02 -5.28
CA SER A 15 -27.99 -13.64 -6.01
C SER A 15 -26.92 -13.50 -4.94
N THR A 16 -26.17 -14.57 -4.71
CA THR A 16 -24.94 -14.52 -3.95
C THR A 16 -24.00 -13.62 -4.74
N TYR A 17 -24.04 -12.32 -4.49
CA TYR A 17 -23.08 -11.38 -5.03
C TYR A 17 -21.72 -11.80 -4.50
N LYS A 18 -20.95 -12.52 -5.31
CA LYS A 18 -19.54 -12.75 -5.03
C LYS A 18 -18.84 -11.41 -5.24
N VAL A 19 -18.78 -10.61 -4.18
CA VAL A 19 -17.91 -9.43 -4.14
C VAL A 19 -16.49 -9.94 -4.32
N GLY A 20 -15.90 -9.68 -5.49
CA GLY A 20 -14.50 -9.99 -5.76
C GLY A 20 -13.62 -9.13 -4.86
N LEU A 21 -12.54 -9.71 -4.36
CA LEU A 21 -11.47 -8.99 -3.70
C LEU A 21 -10.94 -7.94 -4.67
N LYS A 22 -11.02 -6.66 -4.28
CA LYS A 22 -10.25 -5.59 -4.90
C LYS A 22 -8.91 -5.51 -4.18
N LEU A 23 -7.80 -5.49 -4.91
CA LEU A 23 -6.47 -5.31 -4.37
C LEU A 23 -6.35 -4.01 -3.57
N ASN A 24 -7.06 -2.95 -3.95
CA ASN A 24 -7.14 -1.73 -3.13
C ASN A 24 -7.73 -1.98 -1.73
N GLU A 25 -8.69 -2.91 -1.60
CA GLU A 25 -9.30 -3.32 -0.32
C GLU A 25 -8.51 -4.46 0.36
N ALA A 26 -7.83 -5.31 -0.42
CA ALA A 26 -6.95 -6.37 0.06
C ALA A 26 -5.68 -5.81 0.70
N CYS A 27 -5.14 -4.78 0.06
CA CYS A 27 -4.03 -3.98 0.50
C CYS A 27 -4.54 -2.77 1.30
N GLU A 28 -5.51 -2.94 2.21
CA GLU A 28 -5.82 -1.97 3.28
C GLU A 28 -4.56 -1.52 4.06
N ARG A 29 -3.45 -2.25 3.91
CA ARG A 29 -2.11 -1.89 4.40
C ARG A 29 -1.37 -0.83 3.58
N HIS A 30 -1.73 -0.55 2.33
CA HIS A 30 -1.24 0.63 1.58
C HIS A 30 -1.72 1.94 2.19
N HIS A 31 -2.95 1.97 2.72
CA HIS A 31 -3.40 3.09 3.55
C HIS A 31 -2.49 3.30 4.78
N LYS A 32 -1.86 2.24 5.30
CA LYS A 32 -0.85 2.36 6.34
C LYS A 32 0.49 2.88 5.80
N THR A 33 0.89 2.61 4.58
CA THR A 33 2.09 3.25 3.98
C THR A 33 1.86 4.73 3.66
N LEU A 34 0.64 5.13 3.26
CA LEU A 34 0.27 6.54 3.20
C LEU A 34 0.28 7.20 4.58
N PHE A 35 -0.11 6.46 5.62
CA PHE A 35 0.03 6.91 7.01
C PHE A 35 1.51 7.08 7.42
N PHE A 36 2.42 6.22 6.96
CA PHE A 36 3.87 6.43 7.14
C PHE A 36 4.33 7.76 6.51
N CYS A 37 3.91 8.04 5.27
CA CYS A 37 4.22 9.29 4.60
C CYS A 37 3.66 10.49 5.40
N TRP A 38 2.43 10.36 5.91
CA TRP A 38 1.83 11.36 6.79
C TRP A 38 2.58 11.52 8.11
N ASN A 39 3.07 10.46 8.72
CA ASN A 39 3.86 10.51 9.96
C ASN A 39 5.12 11.36 9.76
N ILE A 40 5.82 11.23 8.63
CA ILE A 40 6.99 12.07 8.32
C ILE A 40 6.58 13.55 8.26
N ARG A 41 5.51 13.89 7.52
CA ARG A 41 4.98 15.27 7.46
C ARG A 41 4.63 15.80 8.84
N ALA A 42 3.91 15.02 9.63
CA ALA A 42 3.50 15.39 10.98
C ALA A 42 4.71 15.62 11.91
N GLY A 43 5.75 14.79 11.80
CA GLY A 43 6.99 14.96 12.56
C GLY A 43 7.70 16.27 12.22
N ILE A 44 7.78 16.58 10.92
CA ILE A 44 8.35 17.84 10.42
C ILE A 44 7.54 19.03 10.94
N ASP A 45 6.22 19.01 10.78
CA ASP A 45 5.32 20.11 11.16
C ASP A 45 5.33 20.38 12.67
N LYS A 46 5.44 19.31 13.48
CA LYS A 46 5.53 19.41 14.95
C LYS A 46 6.93 19.74 15.45
N GLY A 47 7.94 19.85 14.57
CA GLY A 47 9.33 20.09 14.96
C GLY A 47 9.91 18.96 15.82
N VAL A 48 9.54 17.71 15.53
CA VAL A 48 10.06 16.52 16.21
C VAL A 48 11.58 16.45 16.01
N GLU A 49 12.26 15.94 17.04
CA GLU A 49 13.70 15.74 17.00
C GLU A 49 14.09 14.84 15.81
N MET A 50 15.12 15.26 15.05
CA MET A 50 15.48 14.68 13.76
C MET A 50 15.85 13.20 13.87
N GLN A 51 16.62 12.81 14.90
CA GLN A 51 17.03 11.44 15.11
C GLN A 51 15.83 10.52 15.34
N ARG A 52 14.82 10.93 16.12
CA ARG A 52 13.57 10.16 16.29
C ARG A 52 12.87 9.87 14.96
N MET A 53 12.81 10.85 14.06
CA MET A 53 12.21 10.64 12.74
C MET A 53 13.06 9.71 11.86
N VAL A 54 14.39 9.89 11.88
CA VAL A 54 15.34 9.03 11.15
C VAL A 54 15.25 7.57 11.63
N ASP A 55 15.19 7.35 12.94
CA ASP A 55 15.08 6.01 13.53
C ASP A 55 13.78 5.33 13.11
N TYR A 56 12.66 6.05 13.13
CA TYR A 56 11.38 5.55 12.64
C TYR A 56 11.42 5.20 11.15
N VAL A 57 11.99 6.07 10.31
CA VAL A 57 12.07 5.83 8.86
C VAL A 57 12.97 4.63 8.54
N ASN A 58 14.12 4.52 9.18
CA ASN A 58 15.00 3.36 9.01
C ASN A 58 14.29 2.07 9.45
N TRP A 59 13.66 2.08 10.63
CA TRP A 59 12.89 0.94 11.11
C TRP A 59 11.77 0.54 10.14
N TYR A 60 11.00 1.50 9.64
CA TYR A 60 9.91 1.24 8.70
C TYR A 60 10.42 0.65 7.38
N GLY A 61 11.52 1.20 6.86
CA GLY A 61 12.18 0.72 5.65
C GLY A 61 12.54 -0.76 5.75
N GLU A 62 13.30 -1.11 6.78
CA GLU A 62 13.81 -2.47 6.98
C GLU A 62 12.72 -3.48 7.36
N ASN A 63 11.78 -3.08 8.21
CA ASN A 63 10.86 -4.04 8.82
C ASN A 63 9.55 -4.19 8.06
N ILE A 64 9.18 -3.21 7.22
CA ILE A 64 7.89 -3.15 6.54
C ILE A 64 8.08 -2.96 5.04
N LEU A 65 8.66 -1.84 4.61
CA LEU A 65 8.64 -1.44 3.20
C LEU A 65 9.44 -2.38 2.29
N PHE A 66 10.65 -2.76 2.67
CA PHE A 66 11.46 -3.64 1.81
C PHE A 66 10.91 -5.05 1.74
N LYS A 67 10.29 -5.55 2.82
CA LYS A 67 9.57 -6.81 2.82
C LYS A 67 8.30 -6.75 1.95
N LYS A 68 7.58 -5.62 1.95
CA LYS A 68 6.48 -5.35 1.01
C LYS A 68 6.98 -5.46 -0.43
N PHE A 69 8.08 -4.78 -0.76
CA PHE A 69 8.67 -4.85 -2.10
C PHE A 69 9.06 -6.28 -2.50
N GLU A 70 9.63 -7.07 -1.59
CA GLU A 70 9.93 -8.48 -1.87
C GLU A 70 8.68 -9.31 -2.16
N ILE A 71 7.58 -9.08 -1.43
CA ILE A 71 6.31 -9.75 -1.71
C ILE A 71 5.77 -9.34 -3.08
N GLU A 72 5.83 -8.04 -3.39
CA GLU A 72 5.38 -7.52 -4.67
C GLU A 72 6.17 -8.09 -5.83
N GLU A 73 7.50 -8.02 -5.75
CA GLU A 73 8.43 -8.48 -6.77
C GLU A 73 8.28 -10.00 -7.02
N ASN A 74 8.15 -10.81 -5.95
CA ASN A 74 8.12 -12.27 -6.08
C ASN A 74 6.73 -12.85 -6.42
N TYR A 75 5.64 -12.22 -5.97
CA TYR A 75 4.30 -12.80 -6.09
C TYR A 75 3.35 -11.96 -6.93
N LEU A 76 3.34 -10.64 -6.73
CA LEU A 76 2.38 -9.77 -7.41
C LEU A 76 2.82 -9.48 -8.84
N PHE A 77 4.08 -9.11 -9.05
CA PHE A 77 4.61 -8.74 -10.37
C PHE A 77 4.69 -9.95 -11.29
N ALA A 78 4.86 -11.16 -10.74
CA ALA A 78 4.80 -12.42 -11.45
C ALA A 78 3.42 -12.74 -12.08
N LEU A 79 2.39 -11.95 -11.79
CA LEU A 79 1.08 -12.05 -12.46
C LEU A 79 1.06 -11.40 -13.85
N LEU A 80 2.04 -10.57 -14.17
CA LEU A 80 2.23 -9.97 -15.48
C LEU A 80 3.55 -10.45 -16.10
N ASP A 81 3.71 -10.20 -17.39
CA ASP A 81 4.98 -10.41 -18.08
C ASP A 81 6.08 -9.52 -17.48
N GLU A 82 7.31 -10.02 -17.35
CA GLU A 82 8.44 -9.24 -16.84
C GLU A 82 8.75 -8.02 -17.71
N GLU A 83 8.44 -8.10 -19.01
CA GLU A 83 8.61 -7.01 -19.95
C GLU A 83 7.50 -5.95 -19.87
N HIS A 84 6.44 -6.20 -19.09
CA HIS A 84 5.31 -5.29 -18.92
C HIS A 84 5.76 -3.94 -18.36
N TYR A 85 5.36 -2.86 -19.04
CA TYR A 85 5.87 -1.51 -18.73
C TYR A 85 5.62 -1.08 -17.28
N LEU A 86 4.48 -1.48 -16.70
CA LEU A 86 4.17 -1.18 -15.30
C LEU A 86 5.11 -1.89 -14.32
N VAL A 87 5.48 -3.15 -14.58
CA VAL A 87 6.43 -3.92 -13.76
C VAL A 87 7.82 -3.28 -13.83
N LYS A 88 8.29 -2.94 -15.05
CA LYS A 88 9.58 -2.23 -15.22
C LYS A 88 9.62 -0.91 -14.47
N ARG A 89 8.52 -0.14 -14.50
CA ARG A 89 8.38 1.11 -13.76
C ARG A 89 8.46 0.88 -12.26
N ALA A 90 7.66 -0.04 -11.72
CA ALA A 90 7.66 -0.34 -10.28
C ALA A 90 9.03 -0.78 -9.77
N LEU A 91 9.71 -1.68 -10.49
CA LEU A 91 11.08 -2.12 -10.15
C LEU A 91 12.10 -0.97 -10.19
N LYS A 92 11.94 0.00 -11.09
CA LYS A 92 12.78 1.21 -11.12
C LYS A 92 12.52 2.08 -9.89
N GLU A 93 11.25 2.30 -9.53
CA GLU A 93 10.82 3.06 -8.36
C GLU A 93 11.28 2.38 -7.05
N HIS A 94 11.15 1.06 -6.91
CA HIS A 94 11.67 0.30 -5.76
C HIS A 94 13.18 0.50 -5.57
N ARG A 95 13.97 0.37 -6.65
CA ARG A 95 15.43 0.59 -6.60
C ARG A 95 15.81 2.02 -6.24
N ARG A 96 14.97 2.99 -6.59
CA ARG A 96 15.16 4.40 -6.24
C ARG A 96 14.82 4.64 -4.77
N LEU A 97 13.68 4.15 -4.29
CA LEU A 97 13.28 4.23 -2.89
C LEU A 97 14.29 3.53 -1.97
N LYS A 98 14.73 2.31 -2.29
CA LYS A 98 15.81 1.60 -1.55
C LYS A 98 17.09 2.44 -1.42
N ARG A 99 17.40 3.33 -2.38
CA ARG A 99 18.54 4.25 -2.30
C ARG A 99 18.26 5.46 -1.41
N LEU A 100 17.04 6.01 -1.43
CA LEU A 100 16.67 7.15 -0.59
C LEU A 100 16.67 6.83 0.90
N PHE A 101 16.32 5.59 1.26
CA PHE A 101 16.41 5.11 2.65
C PHE A 101 17.85 4.98 3.16
N LYS A 102 18.87 5.13 2.30
CA LYS A 102 20.25 5.38 2.75
C LYS A 102 20.38 6.85 3.11
N ILE A 103 19.76 7.23 4.23
CA ILE A 103 19.63 8.62 4.67
C ILE A 103 21.01 9.28 4.79
N ASP A 104 21.16 10.45 4.16
CA ASP A 104 22.37 11.26 4.30
C ASP A 104 22.41 11.92 5.68
N VAL A 105 23.38 11.53 6.50
CA VAL A 105 23.58 12.08 7.85
C VAL A 105 23.84 13.59 7.83
N LYS A 106 24.38 14.14 6.74
CA LYS A 106 24.61 15.59 6.60
C LYS A 106 23.34 16.36 6.27
N ASN A 107 22.34 15.72 5.67
CA ASN A 107 21.08 16.35 5.31
C ASN A 107 19.91 15.35 5.41
N PRO A 108 19.58 14.90 6.63
CA PRO A 108 18.53 13.92 6.85
C PRO A 108 17.16 14.47 6.43
N MET A 109 16.90 15.75 6.68
CA MET A 109 15.65 16.43 6.32
C MET A 109 15.31 16.29 4.83
N LYS A 110 16.30 16.52 3.95
CA LYS A 110 16.11 16.35 2.50
C LYS A 110 15.78 14.90 2.12
N SER A 111 16.40 13.93 2.80
CA SER A 111 16.11 12.51 2.57
C SER A 111 14.68 12.17 2.99
N LEU A 112 14.24 12.64 4.17
CA LEU A 112 12.88 12.42 4.68
C LEU A 112 11.81 12.97 3.73
N ILE A 113 12.00 14.19 3.21
CA ILE A 113 11.07 14.81 2.25
C ILE A 113 10.96 13.96 0.97
N TYR A 114 12.10 13.56 0.37
CA TYR A 114 12.05 12.76 -0.85
C TYR A 114 11.51 11.35 -0.64
N ILE A 115 11.80 10.73 0.50
CA ILE A 115 11.24 9.41 0.84
C ILE A 115 9.72 9.49 0.86
N GLU A 116 9.19 10.49 1.56
CA GLU A 116 7.75 10.71 1.67
C GLU A 116 7.13 10.94 0.29
N GLU A 117 7.61 11.94 -0.46
CA GLU A 117 7.05 12.34 -1.74
C GLU A 117 7.11 11.21 -2.79
N GLU A 118 8.28 10.57 -2.94
CA GLU A 118 8.45 9.52 -3.94
C GLU A 118 7.65 8.25 -3.57
N LEU A 119 7.48 7.94 -2.29
CA LEU A 119 6.70 6.79 -1.85
C LEU A 119 5.19 7.03 -1.98
N ASP A 120 4.68 8.21 -1.65
CA ASP A 120 3.27 8.58 -1.83
C ASP A 120 2.88 8.48 -3.33
N LEU A 121 3.73 9.00 -4.22
CA LEU A 121 3.54 8.91 -5.67
C LEU A 121 3.56 7.46 -6.17
N HIS A 122 4.49 6.65 -5.66
CA HIS A 122 4.59 5.23 -5.99
C HIS A 122 3.30 4.47 -5.60
N ILE A 123 2.81 4.65 -4.37
CA ILE A 123 1.57 4.00 -3.90
C ILE A 123 0.39 4.39 -4.77
N ARG A 124 0.25 5.68 -5.12
CA ARG A 124 -0.85 6.13 -6.00
C ARG A 124 -0.75 5.53 -7.39
N PHE A 125 0.46 5.36 -7.91
CA PHE A 125 0.69 4.66 -9.17
C PHE A 125 0.24 3.21 -9.07
N GLU A 126 0.60 2.52 -7.98
CA GLU A 126 0.20 1.14 -7.74
C GLU A 126 -1.33 1.00 -7.72
N GLU A 127 -2.00 1.79 -6.89
CA GLU A 127 -3.46 1.73 -6.69
C GLU A 127 -4.26 2.10 -7.94
N LYS A 128 -3.80 3.10 -8.71
CA LYS A 128 -4.55 3.63 -9.86
C LYS A 128 -4.27 2.89 -11.16
N GLN A 129 -3.09 2.27 -11.29
CA GLN A 129 -2.64 1.71 -12.56
C GLN A 129 -2.26 0.23 -12.45
N MET A 130 -1.41 -0.14 -11.49
CA MET A 130 -0.93 -1.52 -11.36
C MET A 130 -2.02 -2.47 -10.88
N PHE A 131 -2.69 -2.15 -9.78
CA PHE A 131 -3.65 -3.04 -9.14
C PHE A 131 -4.84 -3.37 -10.03
N PRO A 132 -5.45 -2.40 -10.75
CA PRO A 132 -6.47 -2.72 -11.74
C PRO A 132 -5.96 -3.67 -12.83
N GLU A 133 -4.69 -3.59 -13.21
CA GLU A 133 -4.12 -4.47 -14.24
C GLU A 133 -3.89 -5.89 -13.69
N PHE A 134 -3.42 -6.04 -12.45
CA PHE A 134 -3.31 -7.35 -11.81
C PHE A 134 -4.67 -8.02 -11.59
N GLU A 135 -5.70 -7.24 -11.23
CA GLU A 135 -7.06 -7.76 -11.06
C GLU A 135 -7.65 -8.32 -12.35
N LYS A 136 -7.35 -7.72 -13.51
CA LYS A 136 -7.78 -8.24 -14.82
C LYS A 136 -7.07 -9.53 -15.21
N ASN A 137 -5.80 -9.65 -14.85
CA ASN A 137 -4.91 -10.74 -15.31
C ASN A 137 -4.79 -11.89 -14.28
N SER A 138 -5.54 -11.86 -13.17
CA SER A 138 -5.42 -12.85 -12.09
C SER A 138 -6.76 -13.35 -11.59
N THR A 139 -6.73 -14.51 -10.93
CA THR A 139 -7.92 -15.10 -10.30
C THR A 139 -8.06 -14.64 -8.87
N GLN A 140 -9.31 -14.57 -8.39
CA GLN A 140 -9.63 -14.24 -7.02
C GLN A 140 -8.97 -15.16 -5.98
N SER A 141 -8.74 -16.43 -6.32
CA SER A 141 -8.00 -17.36 -5.46
C SER A 141 -6.52 -16.98 -5.34
N LYS A 142 -5.85 -16.63 -6.44
CA LYS A 142 -4.44 -16.20 -6.43
C LYS A 142 -4.27 -14.89 -5.66
N LEU A 143 -5.14 -13.91 -5.90
CA LEU A 143 -5.09 -12.62 -5.20
C LEU A 143 -5.27 -12.76 -3.68
N LYS A 144 -6.10 -13.71 -3.23
CA LYS A 144 -6.24 -14.02 -1.79
C LYS A 144 -4.95 -14.58 -1.19
N VAL A 145 -4.28 -15.50 -1.87
CA VAL A 145 -2.99 -16.04 -1.39
C VAL A 145 -1.95 -14.93 -1.26
N ILE A 146 -1.87 -14.04 -2.26
CA ILE A 146 -0.95 -12.90 -2.23
C ILE A 146 -1.29 -11.96 -1.06
N LYS A 147 -2.58 -11.69 -0.82
CA LYS A 147 -3.03 -10.89 0.34
C LYS A 147 -2.52 -11.47 1.67
N GLU A 148 -2.53 -12.79 1.84
CA GLU A 148 -2.04 -13.40 3.08
C GLU A 148 -0.56 -13.13 3.33
N HIS A 149 0.28 -13.06 2.29
CA HIS A 149 1.67 -12.64 2.46
C HIS A 149 1.77 -11.20 2.99
N PHE A 150 0.96 -10.28 2.47
CA PHE A 150 0.93 -8.90 2.96
C PHE A 150 0.41 -8.78 4.41
N ASN A 151 -0.49 -9.66 4.84
CA ASN A 151 -1.03 -9.68 6.20
C ASN A 151 0.03 -9.99 7.27
N LEU A 152 1.15 -10.61 6.89
CA LEU A 152 2.26 -10.94 7.80
C LEU A 152 3.16 -9.76 8.13
N LEU A 153 3.08 -8.66 7.37
CA LEU A 153 3.93 -7.49 7.60
C LEU A 153 3.61 -6.80 8.95
N LEU A 154 4.59 -6.08 9.49
CA LEU A 154 4.32 -5.14 10.57
C LEU A 154 3.61 -3.89 10.03
N THR A 155 3.20 -3.03 10.94
CA THR A 155 2.44 -1.82 10.66
C THR A 155 3.01 -0.65 11.48
N ASN A 156 2.62 0.59 11.17
CA ASN A 156 3.14 1.76 11.90
C ASN A 156 2.88 1.72 13.41
N SER A 157 1.80 1.04 13.84
CA SER A 157 1.47 0.90 15.27
C SER A 157 2.47 0.03 16.04
N ASP A 158 3.28 -0.78 15.34
CA ASP A 158 4.33 -1.59 15.96
C ASP A 158 5.56 -0.76 16.35
N TRP A 159 5.66 0.48 15.87
CA TRP A 159 6.68 1.43 16.32
C TRP A 159 6.31 2.01 17.69
N LYS A 160 7.26 1.95 18.62
CA LYS A 160 7.04 2.35 20.02
C LYS A 160 6.96 3.86 20.19
N ASP A 161 7.74 4.60 19.40
CA ASP A 161 7.88 6.05 19.55
C ASP A 161 6.95 6.80 18.57
N GLN A 162 5.66 6.85 18.90
CA GLN A 162 4.61 7.41 18.03
C GLN A 162 4.57 8.95 18.10
N PHE A 163 5.63 9.59 17.64
CA PHE A 163 5.81 11.05 17.70
C PHE A 163 4.75 11.88 16.95
N TRP A 164 3.97 11.24 16.09
CA TRP A 164 2.93 11.87 15.27
C TRP A 164 1.60 12.08 15.99
N ILE A 165 1.42 11.50 17.19
CA ILE A 165 0.22 11.71 18.03
C ILE A 165 0.22 13.11 18.62
#